data_AF-A0A8C9Y326-F1
#
_entry.id   AF-A0A8C9Y326-F1
#
_cell.length_a   1.000
_cell.length_b   1.000
_cell.length_c   1.000
_cell.angle_alpha   90.00
_cell.angle_beta   90.00
_cell.angle_gamma   90.00
#
_symmetry.space_group_name_H-M   'P 1'
#
loop_
_entity.id
_entity.type
_entity.pdbx_description
1 polymer ?
#
loop_
_entity_poly.entity_id
_entity_poly.type
_entity_poly.pdbx_seq_one_letter_code
_entity_poly.pdbx_strand_id
1 'polypeptide(L)'
;YQLIKDMAVAGTKSCVVCPFASHFLCFQLGCLEISTACLKMYFEGNPPANQFLCRAYLCQGQLKSPPATGSVEDFEEAVLYFLKAIEISKHEPRYHFIVFNASVLYFQSVYPLLQPGRCLHLVPSLRQVVQSLEEVADQDHSWRAELMMHLIKCLMDSGKMDDAASFAKVTEEFIKSHTPHLYPRLFTILIKDFCSSIYFGS
;
A
#
# COMPACT_ATOMS: atom_id res chain seq x y z
N TYR A 1 9.40 -2.83 12.39
CA TYR A 1 10.09 -3.15 13.67
C TYR A 1 10.06 -2.01 14.69
N GLN A 2 10.07 -0.72 14.33
CA GLN A 2 10.04 0.38 15.31
C GLN A 2 8.68 0.63 15.98
N LEU A 3 7.56 0.26 15.32
CA LEU A 3 6.20 0.32 15.88
C LEU A 3 5.98 -0.51 17.15
N ILE A 4 6.84 -1.49 17.43
CA ILE A 4 6.67 -2.47 18.51
C ILE A 4 7.24 -1.97 19.85
N LYS A 5 8.23 -1.06 19.83
CA LYS A 5 8.98 -0.69 21.05
C LYS A 5 8.33 0.44 21.86
N ASP A 6 7.59 1.33 21.21
CA ASP A 6 7.16 2.58 21.87
C ASP A 6 5.87 2.44 22.70
N MET A 7 5.15 1.31 22.62
CA MET A 7 3.83 1.15 23.26
C MET A 7 3.86 0.38 24.59
N ALA A 8 4.99 -0.23 24.98
CA ALA A 8 5.08 -1.05 26.18
C ALA A 8 5.21 -0.26 27.50
N VAL A 9 5.35 1.07 27.46
CA VAL A 9 5.77 1.86 28.63
C VAL A 9 4.60 2.51 29.40
N ALA A 10 3.38 2.57 28.87
CA ALA A 10 2.28 3.29 29.51
C ALA A 10 1.24 2.35 30.14
N GLY A 11 1.61 1.72 31.26
CA GLY A 11 0.70 0.94 32.10
C GLY A 11 0.19 1.73 33.31
N THR A 12 -1.13 1.63 33.53
CA THR A 12 -1.90 1.83 34.78
C THR A 12 -2.39 3.25 35.14
N LYS A 13 -3.71 3.45 34.94
CA LYS A 13 -4.73 3.92 35.90
C LYS A 13 -5.80 4.83 35.24
N SER A 14 -7.05 4.46 35.53
CA SER A 14 -8.31 5.19 35.34
C SER A 14 -8.96 5.22 33.95
N CYS A 15 -10.26 4.90 33.94
CA CYS A 15 -11.21 4.74 32.85
C CYS A 15 -11.39 5.98 31.94
N VAL A 16 -10.38 6.28 31.13
CA VAL A 16 -10.54 6.88 29.80
C VAL A 16 -9.60 6.10 28.88
N VAL A 17 -9.99 4.87 28.54
CA VAL A 17 -9.16 4.02 27.67
C VAL A 17 -9.20 4.66 26.28
N CYS A 18 -8.09 5.31 25.93
CA CYS A 18 -7.85 5.92 24.63
C CYS A 18 -8.24 4.92 23.52
N PRO A 19 -9.18 5.24 22.61
CA PRO A 19 -9.64 4.32 21.57
C PRO A 19 -8.51 3.70 20.72
N PHE A 20 -7.36 4.37 20.65
CA PHE A 20 -6.16 3.95 19.93
C PHE A 20 -5.45 2.73 20.53
N ALA A 21 -5.43 2.59 21.85
CA ALA A 21 -4.73 1.47 22.50
C ALA A 21 -5.54 0.17 22.40
N SER A 22 -6.87 0.28 22.46
CA SER A 22 -7.78 -0.87 22.32
C SER A 22 -7.91 -1.35 20.87
N HIS A 23 -7.74 -0.47 19.88
CA HIS A 23 -8.05 -0.79 18.48
C HIS A 23 -7.04 -1.73 17.81
N PHE A 24 -5.73 -1.46 17.94
CA PHE A 24 -4.70 -2.34 17.37
C PHE A 24 -4.71 -3.72 18.06
N LEU A 25 -4.99 -3.72 19.38
CA LEU A 25 -5.14 -4.94 20.17
C LEU A 25 -6.40 -5.73 19.74
N CYS A 26 -7.56 -5.09 19.54
CA CYS A 26 -8.78 -5.77 19.08
C CYS A 26 -8.68 -6.34 17.66
N PHE A 27 -7.96 -5.67 16.74
CA PHE A 27 -7.67 -6.21 15.42
C PHE A 27 -6.75 -7.45 15.51
N GLN A 28 -5.70 -7.40 16.34
CA GLN A 28 -4.84 -8.56 16.60
C GLN A 28 -5.55 -9.70 17.34
N LEU A 29 -6.57 -9.40 18.14
CA LEU A 29 -7.37 -10.38 18.89
C LEU A 29 -8.57 -10.94 18.09
N GLY A 30 -8.75 -10.53 16.83
CA GLY A 30 -9.81 -11.05 15.95
C GLY A 30 -11.22 -10.53 16.24
N CYS A 31 -11.36 -9.48 17.06
CA CYS A 31 -12.66 -8.88 17.38
C CYS A 31 -13.06 -7.85 16.30
N LEU A 32 -13.40 -8.33 15.10
CA LEU A 32 -13.72 -7.51 13.92
C LEU A 32 -14.95 -6.61 14.15
N GLU A 33 -15.97 -7.11 14.84
CA GLU A 33 -17.21 -6.36 15.12
C GLU A 33 -16.96 -5.14 16.01
N ILE A 34 -16.21 -5.32 17.10
CA ILE A 34 -15.84 -4.24 18.03
C ILE A 34 -14.97 -3.21 17.30
N SER A 35 -13.99 -3.68 16.53
CA SER A 35 -13.09 -2.81 15.76
C SER A 35 -13.86 -1.94 14.76
N THR A 36 -14.86 -2.53 14.09
CA THR A 36 -15.73 -1.83 13.14
C THR A 36 -16.59 -0.77 13.84
N ALA A 37 -17.20 -1.10 14.99
CA ALA A 37 -18.01 -0.16 15.75
C ALA A 37 -17.18 1.02 16.28
N CYS A 38 -15.98 0.75 16.81
CA CYS A 38 -15.07 1.80 17.27
C CYS A 38 -14.63 2.73 16.15
N LEU A 39 -14.28 2.20 14.97
CA LEU A 39 -13.90 3.02 13.81
C LEU A 39 -15.07 3.87 13.33
N LYS A 40 -16.28 3.30 13.27
CA LYS A 40 -17.48 4.03 12.90
C LYS A 40 -17.70 5.25 13.81
N MET A 41 -17.68 5.05 15.13
CA MET A 41 -17.82 6.14 16.11
C MET A 41 -16.69 7.18 15.98
N TYR A 42 -15.46 6.74 15.71
CA TYR A 42 -14.33 7.64 15.53
C TYR A 42 -14.51 8.54 14.30
N PHE A 43 -14.92 7.97 13.15
CA PHE A 43 -15.16 8.75 11.93
C PHE A 43 -16.36 9.68 12.04
N GLU A 44 -17.44 9.27 12.72
CA GLU A 44 -18.61 10.12 13.01
C GLU A 44 -18.23 11.38 13.82
N GLY A 45 -17.16 11.30 14.61
CA GLY A 45 -16.61 12.43 15.36
C GLY A 45 -15.83 13.46 14.54
N ASN A 46 -15.74 13.31 13.21
CA ASN A 46 -14.97 14.18 12.30
C ASN A 46 -13.55 14.50 12.83
N PRO A 47 -12.71 13.47 12.96
CA PRO A 47 -11.40 13.62 13.58
C PRO A 47 -10.49 14.55 12.75
N PRO A 48 -9.59 15.30 13.40
CA PRO A 48 -8.63 16.14 12.69
C PRO A 48 -7.62 15.32 11.87
N ALA A 49 -7.11 15.91 10.80
CA ALA A 49 -6.10 15.31 9.92
C ALA A 49 -4.74 15.17 10.62
N ASN A 50 -4.54 14.06 11.33
CA ASN A 50 -3.32 13.73 12.05
C ASN A 50 -3.00 12.23 11.92
N GLN A 51 -1.90 11.78 12.54
CA GLN A 51 -1.49 10.36 12.50
C GLN A 51 -2.56 9.37 12.97
N PHE A 52 -3.48 9.82 13.84
CA PHE A 52 -4.53 8.99 14.39
C PHE A 52 -5.63 8.71 13.35
N LEU A 53 -5.99 9.74 12.58
CA LEU A 53 -6.88 9.57 11.43
C LEU A 53 -6.25 8.67 10.37
N CYS A 54 -4.96 8.84 10.08
CA CYS A 54 -4.27 7.95 9.15
C CYS A 54 -4.32 6.49 9.62
N ARG A 55 -4.03 6.22 10.91
CA ARG A 55 -4.10 4.88 11.48
C ARG A 55 -5.51 4.28 11.42
N ALA A 56 -6.55 5.08 11.68
CA ALA A 56 -7.93 4.65 11.55
C ALA A 56 -8.25 4.24 10.11
N TYR A 57 -7.78 4.99 9.12
CA TYR A 57 -7.93 4.62 7.71
C TYR A 57 -7.17 3.34 7.35
N LEU A 58 -5.94 3.15 7.84
CA LEU A 58 -5.21 1.89 7.62
C LEU A 58 -5.99 0.68 8.13
N CYS A 59 -6.53 0.77 9.35
CA CYS A 59 -7.31 -0.31 9.92
C CYS A 59 -8.64 -0.54 9.19
N GLN A 60 -9.32 0.53 8.77
CA GLN A 60 -10.54 0.42 7.96
C GLN A 60 -10.26 -0.27 6.62
N GLY A 61 -9.16 0.07 5.94
CA GLY A 61 -8.74 -0.58 4.71
C GLY A 61 -8.47 -2.08 4.90
N GLN A 62 -7.83 -2.46 6.02
CA GLN A 62 -7.61 -3.87 6.35
C GLN A 62 -8.91 -4.63 6.65
N LEU A 63 -9.84 -4.04 7.39
CA LEU A 63 -11.15 -4.65 7.66
C LEU A 63 -11.99 -4.82 6.39
N LYS A 64 -11.83 -3.92 5.42
CA LYS A 64 -12.52 -3.93 4.14
C LYS A 64 -11.80 -4.74 3.06
N SER A 65 -10.60 -5.23 3.34
CA SER A 65 -9.84 -6.02 2.37
C SER A 65 -10.57 -7.33 2.07
N PRO A 66 -11.03 -7.53 0.83
CA PRO A 66 -11.82 -8.71 0.51
C PRO A 66 -10.94 -9.97 0.42
N PRO A 67 -11.55 -11.17 0.47
CA PRO A 67 -10.84 -12.41 0.17
C PRO A 67 -10.37 -12.44 -1.30
N ALA A 68 -9.53 -13.41 -1.67
CA ALA A 68 -9.00 -13.52 -3.02
C ALA A 68 -10.08 -13.65 -4.14
N THR A 69 -11.26 -14.14 -3.77
CA THR A 69 -12.44 -14.27 -4.63
C THR A 69 -13.31 -13.01 -4.69
N GLY A 70 -12.89 -11.93 -4.03
CA GLY A 70 -13.61 -10.65 -4.02
C GLY A 70 -13.69 -10.00 -5.40
N SER A 71 -14.72 -9.16 -5.57
CA SER A 71 -14.90 -8.34 -6.76
C SER A 71 -13.85 -7.23 -6.82
N VAL A 72 -13.62 -6.65 -8.00
CA VAL A 72 -12.65 -5.55 -8.15
C VAL A 72 -13.10 -4.35 -7.32
N GLU A 73 -14.40 -4.10 -7.29
CA GLU A 73 -15.06 -3.03 -6.54
C GLU A 73 -14.80 -3.13 -5.04
N ASP A 74 -14.81 -4.35 -4.48
CA ASP A 74 -14.49 -4.57 -3.06
C ASP A 74 -13.04 -4.18 -2.74
N PHE A 75 -12.11 -4.50 -3.65
CA PHE A 75 -10.70 -4.10 -3.49
C PHE A 75 -10.55 -2.59 -3.63
N GLU A 76 -11.24 -1.96 -4.58
CA GLU A 76 -11.21 -0.50 -4.76
C GLU A 76 -11.71 0.25 -3.51
N GLU A 77 -12.75 -0.27 -2.84
CA GLU A 77 -13.22 0.29 -1.57
C GLU A 77 -12.11 0.24 -0.50
N ALA A 78 -11.44 -0.91 -0.34
CA ALA A 78 -10.34 -1.05 0.61
C ALA A 78 -9.15 -0.13 0.28
N VAL A 79 -8.79 -0.05 -1.00
CA VAL A 79 -7.70 0.78 -1.54
C VAL A 79 -7.90 2.25 -1.21
N LEU A 80 -9.13 2.75 -1.32
CA LEU A 80 -9.44 4.15 -1.04
C LEU A 80 -9.00 4.58 0.38
N TYR A 81 -9.14 3.71 1.37
CA TYR A 81 -8.72 4.03 2.73
C TYR A 81 -7.19 4.13 2.87
N PHE A 82 -6.43 3.25 2.21
CA PHE A 82 -4.97 3.36 2.21
C PHE A 82 -4.50 4.64 1.53
N LEU A 83 -5.12 5.01 0.40
CA LEU A 83 -4.79 6.24 -0.32
C LEU A 83 -5.12 7.50 0.51
N LYS A 84 -6.24 7.51 1.25
CA LYS A 84 -6.56 8.59 2.20
C LYS A 84 -5.50 8.73 3.30
N ALA A 85 -5.05 7.61 3.86
CA ALA A 85 -3.99 7.61 4.87
C ALA A 85 -2.67 8.16 4.31
N ILE A 86 -2.31 7.76 3.08
CA ILE A 86 -1.12 8.28 2.38
C ILE A 86 -1.24 9.79 2.20
N GLU A 87 -2.34 10.27 1.63
CA GLU A 87 -2.50 11.69 1.29
C GLU A 87 -2.32 12.60 2.51
N ILE A 88 -2.97 12.26 3.63
CA ILE A 88 -2.83 13.01 4.88
C ILE A 88 -1.38 12.97 5.41
N SER A 89 -0.72 11.82 5.28
CA SER A 89 0.61 11.59 5.86
C SER A 89 1.74 12.28 5.10
N LYS A 90 1.55 12.61 3.83
CA LYS A 90 2.56 13.29 2.99
C LYS A 90 2.80 14.74 3.38
N HIS A 91 1.82 15.40 4.00
CA HIS A 91 1.92 16.84 4.30
C HIS A 91 2.81 17.17 5.50
N GLU A 92 3.10 16.18 6.35
CA GLU A 92 3.78 16.38 7.62
C GLU A 92 4.97 15.41 7.73
N PRO A 93 6.22 15.90 7.76
CA PRO A 93 7.42 15.06 7.78
C PRO A 93 7.44 13.99 8.88
N ARG A 94 6.90 14.34 10.06
CA ARG A 94 6.74 13.42 11.20
C ARG A 94 5.81 12.24 10.92
N TYR A 95 4.99 12.29 9.87
CA TYR A 95 4.06 11.23 9.47
C TYR A 95 4.53 10.44 8.23
N HIS A 96 5.67 10.77 7.63
CA HIS A 96 6.16 10.08 6.42
C HIS A 96 6.29 8.56 6.60
N PHE A 97 6.61 8.08 7.81
CA PHE A 97 6.65 6.65 8.13
C PHE A 97 5.29 5.93 7.89
N ILE A 98 4.18 6.67 7.94
CA ILE A 98 2.84 6.15 7.65
C ILE A 98 2.67 5.92 6.15
N VAL A 99 3.30 6.70 5.28
CA VAL A 99 3.26 6.46 3.81
C VAL A 99 3.86 5.10 3.49
N PHE A 100 5.03 4.78 4.07
CA PHE A 100 5.61 3.45 3.99
C PHE A 100 4.66 2.37 4.50
N ASN A 101 4.15 2.51 5.74
CA ASN A 101 3.25 1.51 6.32
C ASN A 101 1.98 1.31 5.49
N ALA A 102 1.40 2.39 4.97
CA ALA A 102 0.23 2.37 4.11
C ALA A 102 0.51 1.64 2.81
N SER A 103 1.68 1.85 2.20
CA SER A 103 2.08 1.16 0.96
C SER A 103 2.21 -0.35 1.16
N VAL A 104 2.73 -0.79 2.31
CA VAL A 104 2.84 -2.21 2.66
C VAL A 104 1.45 -2.83 2.83
N LEU A 105 0.57 -2.18 3.61
CA LEU A 105 -0.79 -2.68 3.82
C LEU A 105 -1.62 -2.67 2.54
N TYR A 106 -1.52 -1.61 1.74
CA TYR A 106 -2.10 -1.54 0.41
C TYR A 106 -1.67 -2.74 -0.42
N PHE A 107 -0.35 -3.01 -0.52
CA PHE A 107 0.16 -4.08 -1.36
C PHE A 107 -0.30 -5.46 -0.88
N GLN A 108 -0.34 -5.69 0.42
CA GLN A 108 -0.89 -6.92 1.01
C GLN A 108 -2.37 -7.11 0.67
N SER A 109 -3.16 -6.04 0.76
CA SER A 109 -4.59 -6.07 0.45
C SER A 109 -4.86 -6.32 -1.04
N VAL A 110 -4.08 -5.74 -1.94
CA VAL A 110 -4.28 -5.90 -3.39
C VAL A 110 -3.53 -7.09 -3.98
N TYR A 111 -2.73 -7.80 -3.18
CA TYR A 111 -1.95 -8.95 -3.66
C TYR A 111 -2.77 -9.99 -4.44
N PRO A 112 -4.03 -10.32 -4.07
CA PRO A 112 -4.85 -11.24 -4.85
C PRO A 112 -5.20 -10.75 -6.27
N LEU A 113 -5.13 -9.44 -6.52
CA LEU A 113 -5.37 -8.84 -7.84
C LEU A 113 -4.12 -8.84 -8.74
N LEU A 114 -2.95 -9.22 -8.24
CA LEU A 114 -1.71 -9.29 -9.03
C LEU A 114 -1.66 -10.46 -10.03
N GLN A 115 -2.79 -11.15 -10.23
CA GLN A 115 -2.91 -12.20 -11.24
C GLN A 115 -3.07 -11.59 -12.65
N PRO A 116 -2.58 -12.27 -13.71
CA PRO A 116 -2.81 -11.85 -15.09
C PRO A 116 -4.30 -11.64 -15.39
N GLY A 117 -4.64 -10.58 -16.13
CA GLY A 117 -5.99 -10.16 -16.48
C GLY A 117 -6.75 -9.42 -15.37
N ARG A 118 -6.20 -9.31 -14.16
CA ARG A 118 -6.80 -8.56 -13.04
C ARG A 118 -5.94 -7.40 -12.58
N CYS A 119 -4.63 -7.48 -12.77
CA CYS A 119 -3.69 -6.50 -12.22
C CYS A 119 -3.75 -5.15 -12.94
N LEU A 120 -4.33 -5.10 -14.15
CA LEU A 120 -4.63 -3.85 -14.86
C LEU A 120 -5.42 -2.84 -14.02
N HIS A 121 -6.31 -3.30 -13.13
CA HIS A 121 -7.13 -2.43 -12.27
C HIS A 121 -6.30 -1.71 -11.20
N LEU A 122 -5.10 -2.21 -10.90
CA LEU A 122 -4.21 -1.61 -9.91
C LEU A 122 -3.37 -0.45 -10.45
N VAL A 123 -3.29 -0.28 -11.78
CA VAL A 123 -2.42 0.72 -12.40
C VAL A 123 -2.58 2.13 -11.79
N PRO A 124 -3.81 2.66 -11.57
CA PRO A 124 -3.98 4.00 -11.02
C PRO A 124 -3.49 4.11 -9.57
N SER A 125 -3.92 3.18 -8.70
CA SER A 125 -3.62 3.22 -7.27
C SER A 125 -2.16 2.90 -6.98
N LEU A 126 -1.58 1.90 -7.66
CA LEU A 126 -0.18 1.52 -7.47
C LEU A 126 0.78 2.63 -7.94
N ARG A 127 0.44 3.34 -9.03
CA ARG A 127 1.20 4.53 -9.47
C ARG A 127 1.20 5.61 -8.40
N GLN A 128 0.04 5.91 -7.82
CA GLN A 128 -0.06 6.90 -6.74
C GLN A 128 0.76 6.50 -5.51
N VAL A 129 0.76 5.21 -5.13
CA VAL A 129 1.57 4.71 -4.01
C VAL A 129 3.06 4.88 -4.28
N VAL A 130 3.55 4.47 -5.46
CA VAL A 130 4.96 4.61 -5.85
C VAL A 130 5.39 6.08 -5.85
N GLN A 131 4.57 6.97 -6.41
CA GLN A 131 4.83 8.40 -6.43
C GLN A 131 4.83 8.99 -5.01
N SER A 132 3.94 8.54 -4.14
CA SER A 132 3.88 9.02 -2.76
C SER A 132 5.13 8.66 -1.95
N LEU A 133 5.71 7.48 -2.18
CA LEU A 133 6.98 7.07 -1.57
C LEU A 133 8.16 7.92 -2.08
N GLU A 134 8.13 8.32 -3.34
CA GLU A 134 9.10 9.26 -3.92
C GLU A 134 8.98 10.66 -3.30
N GLU A 135 7.76 11.20 -3.24
CA GLU A 135 7.47 12.54 -2.72
C GLU A 135 7.98 12.73 -1.29
N VAL A 136 7.89 11.68 -0.46
CA VAL A 136 8.36 11.71 0.93
C VAL A 136 9.83 11.31 1.10
N ALA A 137 10.54 11.04 0.00
CA ALA A 137 11.91 10.52 -0.04
C ALA A 137 12.10 9.30 0.89
N ASP A 138 11.20 8.31 0.76
CA ASP A 138 11.28 7.08 1.56
C ASP A 138 12.62 6.37 1.37
N GLN A 139 13.18 5.89 2.49
CA GLN A 139 14.54 5.34 2.54
C GLN A 139 14.59 3.87 2.10
N ASP A 140 13.46 3.16 2.05
CA ASP A 140 13.43 1.77 1.60
C ASP A 140 13.29 1.72 0.07
N HIS A 141 14.40 1.99 -0.60
CA HIS A 141 14.47 1.93 -2.06
C HIS A 141 14.21 0.53 -2.62
N SER A 142 14.47 -0.53 -1.83
CA SER A 142 14.17 -1.90 -2.24
C SER A 142 12.67 -2.11 -2.33
N TRP A 143 11.92 -1.66 -1.32
CA TRP A 143 10.47 -1.70 -1.34
C TRP A 143 9.87 -0.87 -2.49
N ARG A 144 10.37 0.35 -2.72
CA ARG A 144 9.91 1.16 -3.87
C ARG A 144 10.19 0.47 -5.21
N ALA A 145 11.38 -0.11 -5.40
CA ALA A 145 11.72 -0.85 -6.61
C ALA A 145 10.82 -2.08 -6.84
N GLU A 146 10.47 -2.80 -5.78
CA GLU A 146 9.51 -3.91 -5.84
C GLU A 146 8.15 -3.45 -6.37
N LEU A 147 7.61 -2.35 -5.83
CA LEU A 147 6.35 -1.78 -6.30
C LEU A 147 6.42 -1.30 -7.76
N MET A 148 7.54 -0.68 -8.16
CA MET A 148 7.77 -0.26 -9.55
C MET A 148 7.76 -1.45 -10.51
N MET A 149 8.42 -2.56 -10.16
CA MET A 149 8.41 -3.79 -10.97
C MET A 149 7.00 -4.38 -11.13
N HIS A 150 6.16 -4.33 -10.08
CA HIS A 150 4.76 -4.76 -10.19
C HIS A 150 3.93 -3.80 -11.04
N LEU A 151 4.21 -2.50 -11.00
CA LEU A 151 3.52 -1.52 -11.84
C LEU A 151 3.82 -1.75 -13.33
N ILE A 152 5.05 -2.13 -13.70
CA ILE A 152 5.37 -2.54 -15.08
C ILE A 152 4.47 -3.69 -15.51
N LYS A 153 4.33 -4.73 -14.68
CA LYS A 153 3.45 -5.87 -14.98
C LYS A 153 2.00 -5.46 -15.16
N CYS A 154 1.49 -4.60 -14.27
CA CYS A 154 0.12 -4.08 -14.37
C CYS A 154 -0.10 -3.25 -15.65
N LEU A 155 0.90 -2.47 -16.07
CA LEU A 155 0.83 -1.68 -17.31
C LEU A 155 0.80 -2.59 -18.55
N MET A 156 1.62 -3.64 -18.56
CA MET A 156 1.62 -4.64 -19.64
C MET A 156 0.29 -5.38 -19.74
N ASP A 157 -0.26 -5.80 -18.60
CA ASP A 157 -1.57 -6.47 -18.51
C ASP A 157 -2.71 -5.56 -18.99
N SER A 158 -2.58 -4.23 -18.83
CA SER A 158 -3.53 -3.26 -19.37
C SER A 158 -3.39 -2.97 -20.87
N GLY A 159 -2.42 -3.60 -21.56
CA GLY A 159 -2.12 -3.38 -22.97
C GLY A 159 -1.37 -2.06 -23.27
N LYS A 160 -1.01 -1.28 -22.25
CA LYS A 160 -0.30 0.00 -22.39
C LYS A 160 1.21 -0.21 -22.52
N MET A 161 1.64 -0.82 -23.63
CA MET A 161 3.04 -1.24 -23.83
C MET A 161 4.02 -0.07 -23.86
N ASP A 162 3.65 1.09 -24.41
CA ASP A 162 4.49 2.28 -24.43
C ASP A 162 4.71 2.87 -23.02
N ASP A 163 3.65 2.92 -22.21
CA ASP A 163 3.73 3.32 -20.80
C ASP A 163 4.58 2.33 -20.01
N ALA A 164 4.43 1.03 -20.26
CA ALA A 164 5.23 0.00 -19.61
C ALA A 164 6.72 0.13 -19.99
N ALA A 165 7.05 0.35 -21.27
CA ALA A 165 8.42 0.53 -21.74
C ALA A 165 9.07 1.78 -21.15
N SER A 166 8.37 2.91 -21.16
CA SER A 166 8.88 4.18 -20.61
C SER A 166 9.10 4.06 -19.11
N PHE A 167 8.15 3.47 -18.37
CA PHE A 167 8.27 3.25 -16.93
C PHE A 167 9.35 2.21 -16.57
N ALA A 168 9.56 1.20 -17.42
CA ALA A 168 10.64 0.24 -17.25
C ALA A 168 12.03 0.89 -17.30
N LYS A 169 12.26 1.84 -18.21
CA LYS A 169 13.53 2.58 -18.29
C LYS A 169 13.79 3.37 -17.00
N VAL A 170 12.78 4.08 -16.50
CA VAL A 170 12.86 4.81 -15.22
C VAL A 170 13.15 3.85 -14.05
N THR A 171 12.48 2.70 -14.03
CA THR A 171 12.70 1.66 -13.01
C THR A 171 14.11 1.07 -13.09
N GLU A 172 14.63 0.87 -14.28
CA GLU A 172 15.98 0.38 -14.53
C GLU A 172 17.05 1.34 -13.98
N GLU A 173 16.92 2.63 -14.28
CA GLU A 173 17.81 3.68 -13.77
C GLU A 173 17.76 3.77 -12.24
N PHE A 174 16.55 3.69 -11.66
CA PHE A 174 16.35 3.70 -10.21
C PHE A 174 17.01 2.48 -9.53
N ILE A 175 16.81 1.27 -10.06
CA ILE A 175 17.40 0.03 -9.52
C ILE A 175 18.92 0.05 -9.64
N LYS A 176 19.46 0.51 -10.77
CA LYS A 176 20.92 0.62 -10.97
C LYS A 176 21.59 1.58 -9.97
N SER A 177 20.88 2.64 -9.57
CA SER A 177 21.42 3.66 -8.66
C SER A 177 21.25 3.30 -7.18
N HIS A 178 20.13 2.71 -6.78
CA HIS A 178 19.79 2.53 -5.37
C HIS A 178 19.80 1.06 -4.90
N THR A 179 19.41 0.12 -5.77
CA THR A 179 19.20 -1.29 -5.39
C THR A 179 19.69 -2.29 -6.45
N PRO A 180 20.98 -2.28 -6.85
CA PRO A 180 21.46 -3.03 -8.02
C PRO A 180 21.23 -4.54 -7.96
N HIS A 181 21.11 -5.09 -6.75
CA HIS A 181 20.82 -6.50 -6.51
C HIS A 181 19.45 -6.96 -7.04
N LEU A 182 18.49 -6.04 -7.29
CA LEU A 182 17.19 -6.34 -7.89
C LEU A 182 17.20 -6.36 -9.42
N TYR A 183 18.30 -5.92 -10.06
CA TYR A 183 18.42 -5.85 -11.51
C TYR A 183 18.16 -7.20 -12.23
N PRO A 184 18.68 -8.36 -11.76
CA PRO A 184 18.38 -9.65 -12.38
C PRO A 184 16.87 -9.98 -12.42
N ARG A 185 16.13 -9.51 -11.41
CA ARG A 185 14.68 -9.72 -11.33
C ARG A 185 13.93 -8.82 -12.30
N LEU A 186 14.32 -7.54 -12.40
CA LEU A 186 13.80 -6.63 -13.42
C LEU A 186 14.03 -7.21 -14.83
N PHE A 187 15.26 -7.64 -15.12
CA PHE A 187 15.63 -8.21 -16.42
C PHE A 187 14.78 -9.43 -16.78
N THR A 188 14.45 -10.27 -15.80
CA THR A 188 13.55 -11.42 -16.00
C THR A 188 12.16 -10.97 -16.47
N ILE A 189 11.61 -9.91 -15.88
CA ILE A 189 10.30 -9.35 -16.28
C ILE A 189 10.39 -8.81 -17.71
N LEU A 190 11.44 -8.04 -18.02
CA LEU A 190 11.61 -7.43 -19.34
C LEU A 190 11.81 -8.46 -20.46
N ILE A 191 12.48 -9.58 -20.21
CA ILE A 191 12.65 -10.59 -21.27
C ILE A 191 11.45 -11.53 -21.36
N LYS A 192 11.00 -12.09 -20.22
CA LYS A 192 9.97 -13.13 -20.25
C LYS A 192 8.62 -12.55 -20.59
N ASP A 193 8.26 -11.44 -19.97
CA ASP A 193 6.92 -10.91 -20.08
C ASP A 193 6.85 -9.94 -21.28
N PHE A 194 7.85 -9.06 -21.44
CA PHE A 194 7.80 -8.00 -22.47
C PHE A 194 8.00 -8.55 -23.88
N CYS A 195 9.01 -9.40 -24.11
CA CYS A 195 9.20 -10.00 -25.43
C CYS A 195 8.07 -10.97 -25.78
N SER A 196 7.58 -11.77 -24.83
CA SER A 196 6.45 -12.66 -25.12
C SER A 196 5.19 -11.89 -25.49
N SER A 197 4.89 -10.76 -24.85
CA SER A 197 3.77 -9.90 -25.25
C SER A 197 3.94 -9.25 -26.62
N ILE A 198 5.17 -9.00 -27.09
CA ILE A 198 5.44 -8.49 -28.45
C ILE A 198 5.34 -9.59 -29.51
N TYR A 199 5.83 -10.81 -29.21
CA TYR A 199 5.88 -11.92 -30.17
C TYR A 199 4.58 -12.74 -30.21
N PHE A 200 3.78 -12.74 -29.14
CA PHE A 200 2.51 -13.47 -29.03
C PHE A 200 1.29 -12.54 -28.81
N GLY A 201 1.48 -11.22 -28.92
CA GLY A 201 0.43 -10.22 -28.81
C GLY A 201 -0.57 -10.29 -29.96
N SER A 202 -1.83 -10.48 -29.58
CA SER A 202 -3.05 -10.80 -30.35
C SER A 202 -3.58 -9.67 -31.22
#